data_AF-A0A699YFR8-F1
#
_entry.id   AF-A0A699YFR8-F1
#
_cell.length_a   1.000
_cell.length_b   1.000
_cell.length_c   1.000
_cell.angle_alpha   90.00
_cell.angle_beta   90.00
_cell.angle_gamma   90.00
#
_symmetry.space_group_name_H-M   'P 1'
#
loop_
_entity.id
_entity.type
_entity.pdbx_description
1 polymer ?
#
loop_
_entity_poly.entity_id
_entity_poly.type
_entity_poly.pdbx_seq_one_letter_code
_entity_poly.pdbx_strand_id
1 'polypeptide(L)'
;MATPVRTKSLASKAVQLAGNMLSVVLKGEGFTDNACVNAIPLPDGNVMALSEVINSMYLVRSSDLSTLRQLLDGGHSLVNVSRTIPMGGFHVYKM
;
A
#
# COMPACT_ATOMS: atom_id res chain seq x y z
N MET A 1 22.55 -38.26 14.69
CA MET A 1 21.81 -38.59 13.46
C MET A 1 21.38 -37.26 12.83
N ALA A 2 22.04 -36.80 11.77
CA ALA A 2 21.78 -35.49 11.18
C ALA A 2 20.69 -35.59 10.09
N THR A 3 19.62 -34.80 10.22
CA THR A 3 18.53 -34.74 9.24
C THR A 3 19.05 -34.08 7.95
N PRO A 4 18.93 -34.71 6.77
CA PRO A 4 19.43 -34.13 5.53
C PRO A 4 18.62 -32.87 5.18
N VAL A 5 19.31 -31.74 4.98
CA VAL A 5 18.69 -30.49 4.51
C VAL A 5 18.30 -30.69 3.05
N ARG A 6 17.00 -30.79 2.78
CA ARG A 6 16.44 -30.95 1.43
C ARG A 6 16.76 -29.70 0.62
N THR A 7 17.80 -29.74 -0.20
CA THR A 7 18.16 -28.64 -1.10
C THR A 7 17.07 -28.49 -2.15
N LYS A 8 16.24 -27.45 -1.98
CA LYS A 8 15.19 -27.07 -2.93
C LYS A 8 15.85 -26.84 -4.30
N SER A 9 15.42 -27.57 -5.32
CA SER A 9 15.92 -27.42 -6.70
C SER A 9 15.68 -26.00 -7.20
N LEU A 10 16.51 -25.51 -8.13
CA LEU A 10 16.35 -24.18 -8.74
C LEU A 10 14.95 -23.99 -9.34
N ALA A 11 14.37 -25.04 -9.92
CA ALA A 11 13.00 -25.03 -10.43
C ALA A 11 11.97 -24.75 -9.32
N SER A 12 12.11 -25.37 -8.14
CA SER A 12 11.20 -25.13 -7.01
C SER A 12 11.30 -23.71 -6.45
N LYS A 13 12.50 -23.10 -6.48
CA LYS A 13 12.70 -21.70 -6.11
C LYS A 13 12.08 -20.74 -7.13
N ALA A 14 12.21 -21.04 -8.43
CA ALA A 14 11.61 -20.25 -9.50
C ALA A 14 10.07 -20.27 -9.44
N VAL A 15 9.47 -21.44 -9.20
CA VAL A 15 8.02 -21.59 -9.00
C VAL A 15 7.55 -20.82 -7.76
N GLN A 16 8.31 -20.88 -6.67
CA GLN A 16 7.97 -20.16 -5.45
C GLN A 16 8.09 -18.63 -5.63
N LEU A 17 9.09 -18.16 -6.37
CA LEU A 17 9.24 -16.75 -6.73
C LEU A 17 8.10 -16.28 -7.64
N ALA A 18 7.78 -17.05 -8.69
CA ALA A 18 6.67 -16.75 -9.59
C ALA A 18 5.32 -16.73 -8.85
N GLY A 19 5.09 -17.69 -7.94
CA GLY A 19 3.89 -17.72 -7.10
C GLY A 19 3.79 -16.51 -6.17
N ASN A 20 4.91 -16.06 -5.59
CA ASN A 20 4.94 -14.85 -4.76
C ASN A 20 4.71 -13.58 -5.58
N MET A 21 5.34 -13.44 -6.75
CA MET A 21 5.13 -12.29 -7.64
C MET A 21 3.69 -12.25 -8.16
N LEU A 22 3.15 -13.39 -8.57
CA LEU A 22 1.77 -13.50 -9.00
C LEU A 22 0.80 -13.20 -7.85
N SER A 23 1.09 -13.67 -6.64
CA SER A 23 0.28 -13.35 -5.45
C SER A 23 0.28 -11.86 -5.13
N VAL A 24 1.39 -11.15 -5.37
CA VAL A 24 1.45 -9.70 -5.16
C VAL A 24 0.72 -8.93 -6.25
N VAL A 25 0.81 -9.39 -7.51
CA VAL A 25 0.10 -8.79 -8.66
C VAL A 25 -1.41 -9.02 -8.58
N LEU A 26 -1.84 -10.24 -8.23
CA LEU A 26 -3.26 -10.59 -8.09
C LEU A 26 -3.89 -10.02 -6.80
N LYS A 27 -3.10 -9.76 -5.74
CA LYS A 27 -3.58 -9.10 -4.51
C LYS A 27 -3.78 -7.59 -4.65
N GLY A 28 -3.84 -7.01 -5.85
CA GLY A 28 -4.37 -5.66 -6.05
C GLY A 28 -5.74 -5.44 -5.38
N GLU A 29 -6.55 -6.51 -5.25
CA GLU A 29 -7.83 -6.54 -4.52
C GLU A 29 -7.72 -6.96 -3.03
N GLY A 30 -6.51 -7.08 -2.47
CA GLY A 30 -6.26 -7.69 -1.16
C GLY A 30 -5.51 -6.80 -0.17
N PHE A 31 -5.32 -5.52 -0.47
CA PHE A 31 -4.73 -4.57 0.48
C PHE A 31 -5.82 -3.99 1.37
N THR A 32 -5.55 -3.93 2.68
CA THR A 32 -6.45 -3.31 3.64
C THR A 32 -6.64 -1.84 3.33
N ASP A 33 -7.85 -1.33 3.48
CA ASP A 33 -8.19 0.08 3.42
C ASP A 33 -8.05 0.79 4.80
N ASN A 34 -7.58 0.07 5.82
CA ASN A 34 -7.43 0.61 7.16
C ASN A 34 -6.34 1.70 7.23
N ALA A 35 -6.78 2.95 7.28
CA ALA A 35 -5.96 4.17 7.30
C ALA A 35 -5.50 4.57 8.72
N CYS A 36 -4.84 3.65 9.45
CA CYS A 36 -4.56 3.81 10.87
C CYS A 36 -3.14 4.27 11.23
N VAL A 37 -2.32 4.68 10.25
CA VAL A 37 -0.89 4.96 10.49
C VAL A 37 -0.65 6.43 10.77
N ASN A 38 -1.26 7.33 9.99
CA ASN A 38 -1.02 8.76 10.11
C ASN A 38 -2.26 9.60 9.78
N ALA A 39 -2.30 10.82 10.30
CA ALA A 39 -3.34 11.81 10.09
C ALA A 39 -2.70 13.17 9.80
N ILE A 40 -3.01 13.77 8.65
CA ILE A 40 -2.45 15.05 8.20
C ILE A 40 -3.57 16.09 8.15
N PRO A 41 -3.48 17.20 8.89
CA PRO A 41 -4.46 18.28 8.77
C PRO A 41 -4.34 18.96 7.39
N LEU A 42 -5.47 19.26 6.77
CA LEU A 42 -5.56 19.91 5.47
C LEU A 42 -5.97 21.38 5.60
N PRO A 43 -5.64 22.24 4.61
CA PRO A 43 -5.98 23.67 4.67
C PRO A 43 -7.48 23.99 4.70
N ASP A 44 -8.33 23.05 4.26
CA ASP A 44 -9.79 23.18 4.27
C ASP A 44 -10.41 22.83 5.64
N GLY A 45 -9.58 22.54 6.64
CA GLY A 45 -10.00 22.20 8.00
C GLY A 45 -10.37 20.73 8.18
N ASN A 46 -10.28 19.88 7.15
CA ASN A 46 -10.43 18.44 7.25
C ASN A 46 -9.10 17.76 7.63
N VAL A 47 -9.15 16.46 7.89
CA VAL A 47 -7.99 15.61 8.13
C VAL A 47 -7.91 14.55 7.02
N MET A 48 -6.70 14.31 6.52
CA MET A 48 -6.41 13.13 5.71
C MET A 48 -5.87 12.01 6.60
N ALA A 49 -6.62 10.93 6.74
CA ALA A 49 -6.14 9.70 7.37
C ALA A 49 -5.49 8.81 6.31
N LEU A 50 -4.33 8.23 6.61
CA LEU A 50 -3.62 7.36 5.67
C LEU A 50 -2.92 6.16 6.32
N SER A 51 -2.67 5.15 5.49
CA SER A 51 -1.74 4.05 5.74
C SER A 51 -0.69 3.97 4.62
N GLU A 52 0.12 2.91 4.60
CA GLU A 52 1.22 2.71 3.65
C GLU A 52 0.75 2.24 2.25
N VAL A 53 -0.56 2.01 2.11
CA VAL A 53 -1.21 1.58 0.87
C VAL A 53 -1.91 2.79 0.23
N ILE A 54 -1.71 3.00 -1.07
CA ILE A 54 -2.32 4.11 -1.82
C ILE A 54 -3.84 4.14 -1.66
N ASN A 55 -4.50 2.98 -1.67
CA ASN A 55 -5.95 2.89 -1.51
C ASN A 55 -6.43 3.19 -0.09
N SER A 56 -5.55 3.40 0.88
CA SER A 56 -5.91 3.62 2.28
C SER A 56 -5.74 5.09 2.65
N MET A 57 -6.23 6.00 1.79
CA MET A 57 -6.24 7.44 2.02
C MET A 57 -7.68 7.93 2.07
N TYR A 58 -8.07 8.57 3.17
CA TYR A 58 -9.43 9.01 3.42
C TYR A 58 -9.46 10.45 3.89
N LEU A 59 -10.42 11.20 3.37
CA LEU A 59 -10.79 12.49 3.91
C LEU A 59 -11.75 12.28 5.09
N VAL A 60 -11.41 12.88 6.22
CA VAL A 60 -12.14 12.79 7.48
C VAL A 60 -12.51 14.21 7.93
N ARG A 61 -13.77 14.40 8.33
CA ARG A 61 -14.20 15.68 8.90
C ARG A 61 -13.67 15.81 10.32
N SER A 62 -12.94 16.89 10.59
CA SER A 62 -12.29 17.09 11.90
C SER A 62 -13.26 17.27 13.06
N SER A 63 -14.47 17.79 12.81
CA SER A 63 -15.43 18.15 13.86
C SER A 63 -16.11 16.94 14.52
N ASP A 64 -16.33 15.86 13.76
CA ASP A 64 -17.08 14.68 14.20
C ASP A 64 -16.40 13.35 13.83
N LEU A 65 -15.21 13.41 13.22
CA LEU A 65 -14.42 12.27 12.77
C LEU A 65 -15.12 11.39 11.73
N SER A 66 -16.15 11.90 11.07
CA SER A 66 -16.84 11.17 10.00
C SER A 66 -15.94 11.02 8.78
N THR A 67 -15.92 9.80 8.22
CA THR A 67 -15.30 9.53 6.92
C THR A 67 -16.14 10.16 5.82
N LEU A 68 -15.55 11.08 5.06
CA LEU A 68 -16.25 11.80 3.98
C LEU A 68 -16.15 11.04 2.66
N ARG A 69 -14.93 10.69 2.25
CA ARG A 69 -14.64 9.93 1.02
C ARG A 69 -13.24 9.36 1.03
N GLN A 70 -13.02 8.34 0.21
CA GLN A 70 -11.68 7.89 -0.17
C GLN A 70 -11.04 8.90 -1.13
N LEU A 71 -9.75 9.15 -0.99
CA LEU A 71 -8.97 10.00 -1.89
C LEU A 71 -8.19 9.11 -2.85
N LEU A 72 -8.57 9.11 -4.12
CA LEU A 72 -7.84 8.41 -5.18
C LEU A 72 -6.78 9.32 -5.81
N ASP A 73 -7.11 10.61 -5.92
CA ASP A 73 -6.19 11.70 -6.24
C ASP A 73 -6.40 12.79 -5.18
N GLY A 74 -5.30 13.21 -4.57
CA GLY A 74 -5.26 13.97 -3.32
C GLY A 74 -5.90 15.35 -3.32
N GLY A 75 -6.34 15.91 -4.46
CA GLY A 75 -7.06 17.20 -4.56
C GLY A 75 -6.36 18.42 -3.92
N HIS A 76 -5.18 18.20 -3.34
CA HIS A 76 -4.45 19.05 -2.43
C HIS A 76 -2.99 18.78 -2.69
N SER A 77 -2.21 19.85 -2.94
CA SER A 77 -0.78 19.79 -3.26
C SER A 77 0.05 19.08 -2.18
N LEU A 78 0.09 17.75 -2.25
CA LEU A 78 0.82 16.86 -1.36
C LEU A 78 1.82 16.07 -2.20
N VAL A 79 3.05 15.98 -1.73
CA VAL A 79 4.07 15.16 -2.38
C VAL A 79 4.14 13.84 -1.64
N ASN A 80 3.96 12.75 -2.36
CA ASN A 80 4.04 11.40 -1.80
C ASN A 80 4.91 10.51 -2.70
N VAL A 81 5.35 9.38 -2.15
CA VAL A 81 6.17 8.40 -2.85
C VAL A 81 5.51 7.05 -2.74
N SER A 82 5.30 6.38 -3.88
CA SER A 82 4.85 5.00 -3.92
C SER A 82 5.89 4.10 -4.54
N ARG A 83 5.84 2.82 -4.18
CA ARG A 83 6.68 1.78 -4.77
C ARG A 83 5.86 0.93 -5.71
N THR A 84 6.37 0.70 -6.92
CA THR A 84 5.78 -0.26 -7.86
C THR A 84 6.23 -1.66 -7.51
N ILE A 85 5.25 -2.56 -7.40
CA ILE A 85 5.48 -3.99 -7.13
C ILE A 85 4.84 -4.79 -8.28
N PRO A 86 5.49 -5.84 -8.82
CA PRO A 86 6.74 -6.44 -8.35
C PRO A 86 8.00 -6.00 -9.09
N MET A 87 7.86 -5.20 -10.16
CA MET A 87 8.98 -4.78 -11.02
C MET A 87 10.02 -3.91 -10.28
N GLY A 88 9.65 -3.33 -9.14
CA GLY A 88 10.52 -2.39 -8.42
C GLY A 88 10.54 -1.02 -9.10
N GLY A 89 10.68 0.02 -8.30
CA GLY A 89 10.63 1.41 -8.76
C GLY A 89 9.93 2.28 -7.73
N PHE A 90 10.34 3.55 -7.66
CA PHE A 90 9.70 4.55 -6.82
C PHE A 90 9.10 5.62 -7.71
N HIS A 91 7.86 6.01 -7.43
CA HIS A 91 7.17 7.09 -8.10
C HIS A 91 6.96 8.19 -7.07
N VAL A 92 7.65 9.32 -7.27
CA VAL A 92 7.33 10.55 -6.55
C VAL A 92 6.22 11.24 -7.33
N TYR A 93 5.10 11.51 -6.67
CA TYR A 93 3.96 12.16 -7.30
C TYR A 93 3.47 13.32 -6.45
N LYS A 94 2.89 14.30 -7.13
CA LYS A 94 2.17 15.40 -6.50
C LYS A 94 0.70 15.17 -6.76
N MET A 95 -0.08 15.21 -5.69
CA MET A 95 -1.54 15.06 -5.72
C MET A 95 -2.25 16.35 -5.34
#